data_AF-A0A7C5WHE9-F1
#
_entry.id   AF-A0A7C5WHE9-F1
#
_cell.length_a   1.000
_cell.length_b   1.000
_cell.length_c   1.000
_cell.angle_alpha   90.00
_cell.angle_beta   90.00
_cell.angle_gamma   90.00
#
_symmetry.space_group_name_H-M   'P 1'
#
loop_
_entity.id
_entity.type
_entity.pdbx_description
1 polymer ?
#
loop_
_entity_poly.entity_id
_entity_poly.type
_entity_poly.pdbx_seq_one_letter_code
_entity_poly.pdbx_strand_id
1 'polypeptide(L)'
;MSRSRTTHPIADRWHRLSVHCVHQLRARFITSVGLVAVLLVPMSATEGADPTPPYFTNVTAGSGLEGVAAFRVSVGDLNGDGYPDILIHLEPDHATGDVLDKQLLFLNEPGDDPNDPFSRKFVDHTAGSGIRANRQGTSDGRQSDAAIFADVDNDGDLDIFTNVYQHRSYDLDYGTNDLLLNDGSAHFSLAPNSPFHLEPIYNTPAAVFVDYDNDSAIDLFIGNWYKPDSTLTQDQLYRGGGDGSFTNSTVGTGIDEVDTCVYAVAAFDSNGDGKMDLFAPPYSRTVFGSIPRQYQNDGDQTFTQVQATTHYDQYRGIFGQKVSFGSMPRDYDNDGDEDFFEIMTHGEGDGASGVHSTVVTNDGGIFSWDFGRVSGRSAEDPDLSHHG
;
A
#
# COMPACT_ATOMS: atom_id res chain seq x y z
N MET A 1 37.30 38.27 42.26
CA MET A 1 36.65 37.46 43.31
C MET A 1 35.83 38.36 44.23
N SER A 2 34.50 38.23 44.25
CA SER A 2 33.65 38.96 45.20
C SER A 2 32.24 38.35 45.34
N ARG A 3 31.95 37.82 46.55
CA ARG A 3 30.64 37.66 47.23
C ARG A 3 29.36 37.32 46.45
N SER A 4 28.79 36.14 46.76
CA SER A 4 27.45 35.93 47.36
C SER A 4 27.41 34.48 47.90
N ARG A 5 26.87 34.04 49.06
CA ARG A 5 25.53 34.18 49.71
C ARG A 5 24.38 33.69 48.81
N THR A 6 23.43 32.80 49.18
CA THR A 6 23.18 31.85 50.32
C THR A 6 21.98 30.93 49.87
N THR A 7 21.54 29.79 50.44
CA THR A 7 21.70 29.11 51.77
C THR A 7 21.43 27.58 51.64
N HIS A 8 21.60 26.81 52.73
CA HIS A 8 21.08 25.44 52.98
C HIS A 8 19.73 25.49 53.80
N PRO A 9 19.11 24.38 54.30
CA PRO A 9 18.54 23.19 53.62
C PRO A 9 17.19 22.67 54.25
N ILE A 10 16.79 21.43 53.94
CA ILE A 10 15.95 20.47 54.75
C ILE A 10 14.39 20.56 54.71
N ALA A 11 13.80 19.52 54.08
CA ALA A 11 12.67 18.63 54.45
C ALA A 11 11.23 19.10 54.83
N ASP A 12 10.31 18.15 54.57
CA ASP A 12 9.05 17.83 55.29
C ASP A 12 7.92 18.88 55.45
N ARG A 13 6.85 18.74 54.63
CA ARG A 13 5.56 18.11 55.06
C ARG A 13 4.45 18.13 54.00
N TRP A 14 3.58 17.11 54.06
CA TRP A 14 2.29 17.05 53.40
C TRP A 14 1.23 17.94 54.08
N HIS A 15 0.49 18.79 53.35
CA HIS A 15 -0.92 19.10 53.67
C HIS A 15 -1.70 19.95 52.65
N ARG A 16 -2.96 19.53 52.39
CA ARG A 16 -4.19 20.31 52.08
C ARG A 16 -4.30 21.15 50.79
N LEU A 17 -5.29 20.75 49.98
CA LEU A 17 -6.51 21.52 49.68
C LEU A 17 -7.69 20.52 49.66
N SER A 18 -8.96 20.81 49.95
CA SER A 18 -9.69 21.74 50.83
C SER A 18 -11.18 21.53 50.47
N VAL A 19 -12.05 21.22 51.42
CA VAL A 19 -13.48 20.90 51.16
C VAL A 19 -14.36 22.15 51.27
N HIS A 20 -15.37 22.26 50.39
CA HIS A 20 -16.73 22.87 50.48
C HIS A 20 -17.19 23.16 49.02
N CYS A 21 -18.46 23.13 48.61
CA CYS A 21 -19.72 23.12 49.36
C CYS A 21 -20.72 22.12 48.73
N VAL A 22 -21.71 21.64 49.50
CA VAL A 22 -22.78 20.73 49.02
C VAL A 22 -24.05 21.53 48.72
N HIS A 23 -24.72 21.23 47.61
CA HIS A 23 -26.13 21.53 47.40
C HIS A 23 -26.87 20.32 46.79
N GLN A 24 -28.12 20.12 47.21
CA GLN A 24 -28.92 18.96 46.82
C GLN A 24 -29.57 19.17 45.44
N LEU A 25 -29.62 18.12 44.61
CA LEU A 25 -30.69 17.96 43.63
C LEU A 25 -30.99 16.49 43.32
N ARG A 26 -32.03 15.98 44.01
CA ARG A 26 -32.91 14.84 43.71
C ARG A 26 -32.41 13.76 42.73
N ALA A 27 -32.22 12.55 43.26
CA ALA A 27 -32.12 11.34 42.45
C ALA A 27 -33.33 11.18 41.50
N ARG A 28 -33.05 10.84 40.25
CA ARG A 28 -33.99 10.20 39.32
C ARG A 28 -33.32 8.92 38.81
N PHE A 29 -34.06 7.82 38.81
CA PHE A 29 -33.65 6.62 38.09
C PHE A 29 -33.65 6.91 36.59
N ILE A 30 -32.50 6.74 35.96
CA ILE A 30 -32.36 6.53 34.51
C ILE A 30 -31.54 5.24 34.34
N THR A 31 -31.86 4.50 33.28
CA THR A 31 -31.40 3.14 32.99
C THR A 31 -29.89 2.99 32.91
N SER A 32 -29.41 1.78 33.23
CA SER A 32 -28.02 1.37 33.17
C SER A 32 -27.38 1.68 31.80
N VAL A 33 -26.46 2.63 31.76
CA VAL A 33 -25.42 2.65 30.72
C VAL A 33 -24.41 1.58 31.11
N GLY A 34 -24.21 0.59 30.25
CA GLY A 34 -23.15 -0.40 30.43
C GLY A 34 -21.80 0.28 30.26
N LEU A 35 -21.12 0.59 31.36
CA LEU A 35 -19.76 1.10 31.31
C LEU A 35 -18.84 -0.04 30.86
N VAL A 36 -18.65 -0.17 29.54
CA VAL A 36 -17.60 -1.01 28.96
C VAL A 36 -16.26 -0.35 29.31
N ALA A 37 -15.75 -0.69 30.49
CA ALA A 37 -14.37 -0.43 30.83
C ALA A 37 -13.49 -1.31 29.95
N VAL A 38 -13.11 -0.80 28.78
CA VAL A 38 -12.07 -1.39 27.95
C VAL A 38 -10.81 -1.40 28.80
N LEU A 39 -10.51 -2.56 29.38
CA LEU A 39 -9.28 -2.78 30.12
C LEU A 39 -8.18 -2.91 29.07
N LEU A 40 -7.63 -1.77 28.64
CA LEU A 40 -6.34 -1.71 27.99
C LEU A 40 -5.30 -2.21 28.99
N VAL A 41 -5.18 -3.54 29.07
CA VAL A 41 -4.01 -4.21 29.58
C VAL A 41 -2.93 -3.94 28.55
N PRO A 42 -1.89 -3.14 28.85
CA PRO A 42 -0.71 -3.18 28.02
C PRO A 42 -0.16 -4.60 28.13
N MET A 43 -0.30 -5.38 27.05
CA MET A 43 0.57 -6.54 26.87
C MET A 43 1.97 -5.99 26.68
N SER A 44 2.69 -5.76 27.78
CA SER A 44 4.13 -5.63 27.77
C SER A 44 4.66 -6.88 27.10
N ALA A 45 5.17 -6.75 25.87
CA ALA A 45 5.82 -7.84 25.16
C ALA A 45 6.84 -8.47 26.11
N THR A 46 6.64 -9.74 26.45
CA THR A 46 7.43 -10.40 27.49
C THR A 46 8.88 -10.42 27.06
N GLU A 47 9.79 -9.90 27.90
CA GLU A 47 11.24 -9.97 27.68
C GLU A 47 11.65 -11.45 27.48
N GLY A 48 11.83 -11.84 26.22
CA GLY A 48 11.86 -13.26 25.86
C GLY A 48 11.79 -13.58 24.37
N ALA A 49 11.97 -12.59 23.48
CA ALA A 49 12.39 -12.89 22.11
C ALA A 49 13.81 -13.44 22.18
N ASP A 50 14.04 -14.68 21.72
CA ASP A 50 15.38 -15.27 21.70
C ASP A 50 16.24 -14.49 20.68
N PRO A 51 17.36 -13.86 21.10
CA PRO A 51 18.20 -13.08 20.20
C PRO A 51 19.14 -13.96 19.34
N THR A 52 18.93 -15.29 19.33
CA THR A 52 19.74 -16.22 18.52
C THR A 52 18.95 -16.75 17.30
N PRO A 53 19.50 -16.64 16.07
CA PRO A 53 18.83 -17.12 14.86
C PRO A 53 18.53 -18.64 14.87
N PRO A 54 17.50 -19.10 14.12
CA PRO A 54 16.74 -18.35 13.13
C PRO A 54 15.52 -17.61 13.70
N TYR A 55 15.37 -16.32 13.33
CA TYR A 55 14.20 -15.51 13.69
C TYR A 55 12.92 -15.89 12.91
N PHE A 56 13.06 -16.72 11.87
CA PHE A 56 11.97 -17.18 11.02
C PHE A 56 12.06 -18.69 10.81
N THR A 57 10.92 -19.39 10.89
CA THR A 57 10.80 -20.81 10.52
C THR A 57 10.22 -20.92 9.12
N ASN A 58 10.85 -21.72 8.24
CA ASN A 58 10.20 -22.09 6.98
C ASN A 58 9.07 -23.09 7.30
N VAL A 59 7.84 -22.72 6.93
CA VAL A 59 6.62 -23.52 7.16
C VAL A 59 5.94 -23.97 5.87
N THR A 60 6.52 -23.72 4.69
CA THR A 60 5.86 -23.84 3.37
C THR A 60 5.15 -25.18 3.14
N ALA A 61 5.75 -26.29 3.57
CA ALA A 61 5.14 -27.61 3.47
C ALA A 61 4.03 -27.87 4.50
N GLY A 62 4.15 -27.32 5.71
CA GLY A 62 3.10 -27.39 6.73
C GLY A 62 1.92 -26.48 6.44
N SER A 63 2.15 -25.36 5.75
CA SER A 63 1.12 -24.37 5.38
C SER A 63 0.39 -24.71 4.08
N GLY A 64 0.60 -25.88 3.47
CA GLY A 64 -0.07 -26.29 2.23
C GLY A 64 0.46 -25.68 0.92
N LEU A 65 1.57 -24.94 0.96
CA LEU A 65 2.12 -24.19 -0.18
C LEU A 65 3.33 -24.88 -0.87
N GLU A 66 3.57 -26.17 -0.62
CA GLU A 66 4.70 -26.88 -1.22
C GLU A 66 4.54 -27.01 -2.75
N GLY A 67 5.50 -26.44 -3.49
CA GLY A 67 5.49 -26.43 -4.95
C GLY A 67 4.63 -25.33 -5.59
N VAL A 68 3.93 -24.51 -4.79
CA VAL A 68 3.22 -23.32 -5.29
C VAL A 68 4.24 -22.25 -5.69
N ALA A 69 4.17 -21.80 -6.94
CA ALA A 69 4.95 -20.67 -7.44
C ALA A 69 4.12 -19.38 -7.39
N ALA A 70 4.78 -18.22 -7.27
CA ALA A 70 4.16 -16.91 -7.35
C ALA A 70 5.12 -15.90 -8.00
N PHE A 71 4.55 -15.01 -8.82
CA PHE A 71 5.23 -13.85 -9.39
C PHE A 71 4.81 -12.56 -8.67
N ARG A 72 3.53 -12.46 -8.27
CA ARG A 72 3.04 -11.50 -7.28
C ARG A 72 2.12 -12.19 -6.28
N VAL A 73 1.99 -11.57 -5.10
CA VAL A 73 1.17 -12.05 -3.98
C VAL A 73 0.43 -10.85 -3.40
N SER A 74 -0.88 -10.96 -3.28
CA SER A 74 -1.76 -10.02 -2.57
C SER A 74 -2.37 -10.74 -1.36
N VAL A 75 -2.49 -10.05 -0.22
CA VAL A 75 -2.86 -10.64 1.07
C VAL A 75 -3.97 -9.80 1.70
N GLY A 76 -5.04 -10.44 2.16
CA GLY A 76 -6.22 -9.82 2.77
C GLY A 76 -7.15 -10.89 3.33
N ASP A 77 -8.05 -10.53 4.24
CA ASP A 77 -9.12 -11.44 4.71
C ASP A 77 -10.28 -11.33 3.71
N LEU A 78 -10.43 -12.33 2.82
CA LEU A 78 -11.37 -12.28 1.70
C LEU A 78 -12.70 -12.99 1.99
N ASN A 79 -12.79 -13.66 3.16
CA ASN A 79 -13.95 -14.45 3.58
C ASN A 79 -14.49 -14.08 4.99
N GLY A 80 -13.84 -13.14 5.68
CA GLY A 80 -14.29 -12.56 6.94
C GLY A 80 -14.08 -13.44 8.19
N ASP A 81 -13.25 -14.49 8.15
CA ASP A 81 -12.99 -15.34 9.32
C ASP A 81 -11.94 -14.77 10.30
N GLY A 82 -11.31 -13.65 9.96
CA GLY A 82 -10.30 -12.96 10.74
C GLY A 82 -8.86 -13.38 10.45
N TYR A 83 -8.62 -14.16 9.39
CA TYR A 83 -7.28 -14.63 9.00
C TYR A 83 -6.95 -14.19 7.57
N PRO A 84 -5.69 -13.82 7.28
CA PRO A 84 -5.30 -13.37 5.94
C PRO A 84 -5.21 -14.54 4.95
N ASP A 85 -6.01 -14.44 3.89
CA ASP A 85 -5.96 -15.25 2.68
C ASP A 85 -4.86 -14.77 1.72
N ILE A 86 -4.62 -15.55 0.65
CA ILE A 86 -3.59 -15.28 -0.35
C ILE A 86 -4.21 -15.33 -1.76
N LEU A 87 -4.03 -14.27 -2.52
CA LEU A 87 -4.21 -14.25 -3.98
C LEU A 87 -2.83 -14.20 -4.64
N ILE A 88 -2.53 -15.19 -5.47
CA ILE A 88 -1.28 -15.31 -6.22
C ILE A 88 -1.52 -14.99 -7.70
N HIS A 89 -0.61 -14.23 -8.28
CA HIS A 89 -0.43 -14.16 -9.73
C HIS A 89 0.81 -14.94 -10.12
N LEU A 90 0.64 -15.88 -11.05
CA LEU A 90 1.74 -16.57 -11.74
C LEU A 90 2.37 -15.65 -12.81
N GLU A 91 3.60 -15.95 -13.22
CA GLU A 91 4.28 -15.19 -14.28
C GLU A 91 3.58 -15.40 -15.65
N PRO A 92 3.19 -14.34 -16.38
CA PRO A 92 2.58 -14.44 -17.70
C PRO A 92 3.64 -14.60 -18.80
N ASP A 93 3.47 -15.59 -19.69
CA ASP A 93 4.35 -15.75 -20.85
C ASP A 93 3.79 -15.02 -22.08
N HIS A 94 4.08 -13.72 -22.15
CA HIS A 94 3.75 -12.89 -23.31
C HIS A 94 4.45 -13.35 -24.62
N ALA A 95 5.49 -14.19 -24.56
CA ALA A 95 6.21 -14.66 -25.74
C ALA A 95 5.54 -15.88 -26.40
N THR A 96 4.78 -16.68 -25.65
CA THR A 96 3.90 -17.73 -26.20
C THR A 96 2.42 -17.35 -26.24
N GLY A 97 2.01 -16.31 -25.50
CA GLY A 97 0.61 -15.88 -25.34
C GLY A 97 -0.11 -16.55 -24.16
N ASP A 98 0.59 -17.35 -23.36
CA ASP A 98 0.06 -17.97 -22.14
C ASP A 98 0.03 -16.95 -20.99
N VAL A 99 -0.94 -16.02 -21.04
CA VAL A 99 -1.13 -14.89 -20.11
C VAL A 99 -2.50 -14.88 -19.41
N LEU A 100 -3.40 -15.79 -19.80
CA LEU A 100 -4.70 -15.96 -19.17
C LEU A 100 -4.58 -16.87 -17.94
N ASP A 101 -5.56 -16.79 -17.02
CA ASP A 101 -5.75 -17.79 -15.95
C ASP A 101 -4.53 -17.94 -15.01
N LYS A 102 -3.80 -16.84 -14.80
CA LYS A 102 -2.61 -16.76 -13.93
C LYS A 102 -2.94 -16.55 -12.45
N GLN A 103 -4.21 -16.36 -12.11
CA GLN A 103 -4.66 -16.06 -10.75
C GLN A 103 -4.92 -17.38 -9.98
N LEU A 104 -4.40 -17.50 -8.77
CA LEU A 104 -4.67 -18.60 -7.84
C LEU A 104 -5.15 -18.03 -6.50
N LEU A 105 -6.33 -18.45 -6.05
CA LEU A 105 -6.89 -18.06 -4.76
C LEU A 105 -6.64 -19.18 -3.74
N PHE A 106 -5.99 -18.82 -2.64
CA PHE A 106 -5.73 -19.69 -1.50
C PHE A 106 -6.38 -19.11 -0.25
N LEU A 107 -7.46 -19.74 0.23
CA LEU A 107 -8.03 -19.37 1.52
C LEU A 107 -7.22 -19.99 2.64
N ASN A 108 -7.06 -19.23 3.72
CA ASN A 108 -6.45 -19.64 4.97
C ASN A 108 -7.50 -20.43 5.75
N GLU A 109 -7.30 -21.71 5.99
CA GLU A 109 -8.26 -22.60 6.68
C GLU A 109 -7.67 -23.21 7.95
N PRO A 110 -8.51 -23.65 8.91
CA PRO A 110 -8.11 -24.54 10.00
C PRO A 110 -7.32 -25.77 9.51
N GLY A 111 -6.15 -25.99 10.12
CA GLY A 111 -5.25 -27.09 9.83
C GLY A 111 -5.71 -28.45 10.37
N ASP A 112 -5.03 -29.51 9.97
CA ASP A 112 -5.45 -30.89 10.23
C ASP A 112 -4.98 -31.47 11.58
N ASP A 113 -4.31 -30.69 12.46
CA ASP A 113 -3.92 -31.16 13.80
C ASP A 113 -5.05 -30.90 14.83
N PRO A 114 -5.76 -31.93 15.32
CA PRO A 114 -6.85 -31.75 16.29
C PRO A 114 -6.38 -31.37 17.70
N ASN A 115 -5.07 -31.27 17.93
CA ASN A 115 -4.48 -30.87 19.21
C ASN A 115 -4.09 -29.38 19.26
N ASP A 116 -3.99 -28.71 18.10
CA ASP A 116 -3.67 -27.29 18.00
C ASP A 116 -4.83 -26.51 17.35
N PRO A 117 -5.66 -25.80 18.15
CA PRO A 117 -6.78 -25.01 17.62
C PRO A 117 -6.33 -23.75 16.87
N PHE A 118 -5.03 -23.45 16.80
CA PHE A 118 -4.44 -22.39 15.99
C PHE A 118 -3.69 -22.93 14.76
N SER A 119 -3.75 -24.24 14.51
CA SER A 119 -3.24 -24.83 13.27
C SER A 119 -3.98 -24.21 12.08
N ARG A 120 -3.24 -23.76 11.06
CA ARG A 120 -3.78 -23.21 9.80
C ARG A 120 -3.01 -23.74 8.60
N LYS A 121 -3.66 -23.79 7.45
CA LYS A 121 -3.12 -24.17 6.13
C LYS A 121 -3.77 -23.33 5.05
N PHE A 122 -3.09 -23.15 3.92
CA PHE A 122 -3.68 -22.57 2.72
C PHE A 122 -4.30 -23.66 1.85
N VAL A 123 -5.50 -23.41 1.34
CA VAL A 123 -6.30 -24.34 0.51
C VAL A 123 -6.71 -23.65 -0.79
N ASP A 124 -6.49 -24.31 -1.91
CA ASP A 124 -6.80 -23.78 -3.24
C ASP A 124 -8.32 -23.72 -3.49
N HIS A 125 -8.85 -22.50 -3.56
CA HIS A 125 -10.24 -22.17 -3.89
C HIS A 125 -10.37 -21.45 -5.23
N THR A 126 -9.35 -21.52 -6.10
CA THR A 126 -9.37 -20.93 -7.45
C THR A 126 -10.53 -21.48 -8.29
N ALA A 127 -10.89 -22.75 -8.09
CA ALA A 127 -11.96 -23.44 -8.81
C ALA A 127 -13.34 -23.21 -8.14
N GLY A 128 -13.98 -22.09 -8.47
CA GLY A 128 -15.37 -21.79 -8.07
C GLY A 128 -15.57 -20.35 -7.61
N SER A 129 -14.53 -19.74 -7.03
CA SER A 129 -14.48 -18.36 -6.53
C SER A 129 -14.64 -17.25 -7.58
N GLY A 130 -14.83 -17.55 -8.86
CA GLY A 130 -15.08 -16.52 -9.89
C GLY A 130 -13.90 -15.58 -10.20
N ILE A 131 -12.75 -15.67 -9.52
CA ILE A 131 -11.56 -14.80 -9.70
C ILE A 131 -11.04 -14.72 -11.16
N ARG A 132 -11.28 -15.78 -11.94
CA ARG A 132 -10.94 -15.93 -13.37
C ARG A 132 -12.09 -15.61 -14.35
N ALA A 133 -13.28 -15.26 -13.86
CA ALA A 133 -14.46 -15.02 -14.67
C ALA A 133 -14.25 -13.83 -15.63
N ASN A 134 -14.59 -14.02 -16.90
CA ASN A 134 -14.36 -13.02 -17.95
C ASN A 134 -15.64 -12.32 -18.41
N ARG A 135 -15.48 -11.15 -19.05
CA ARG A 135 -16.57 -10.28 -19.51
C ARG A 135 -17.45 -10.93 -20.58
N GLN A 136 -16.93 -11.98 -21.23
CA GLN A 136 -17.61 -12.76 -22.27
C GLN A 136 -18.52 -13.86 -21.67
N GLY A 137 -18.40 -14.16 -20.38
CA GLY A 137 -19.12 -15.23 -19.70
C GLY A 137 -18.71 -16.63 -20.16
N THR A 138 -17.47 -16.80 -20.64
CA THR A 138 -16.93 -18.08 -21.12
C THR A 138 -15.98 -18.72 -20.11
N SER A 139 -15.58 -19.97 -20.37
CA SER A 139 -14.56 -20.68 -19.61
C SER A 139 -13.13 -20.42 -20.11
N ASP A 140 -12.90 -19.37 -20.89
CA ASP A 140 -11.61 -19.11 -21.55
C ASP A 140 -10.63 -18.34 -20.64
N GLY A 141 -11.06 -17.93 -19.44
CA GLY A 141 -10.25 -17.18 -18.48
C GLY A 141 -10.09 -15.70 -18.84
N ARG A 142 -9.22 -15.00 -18.09
CA ARG A 142 -8.86 -13.58 -18.32
C ARG A 142 -7.39 -13.30 -18.02
N GLN A 143 -6.84 -12.22 -18.60
CA GLN A 143 -5.57 -11.65 -18.15
C GLN A 143 -5.82 -10.77 -16.91
N SER A 144 -4.93 -10.86 -15.93
CA SER A 144 -4.75 -9.92 -14.82
C SER A 144 -3.36 -10.17 -14.28
N ASP A 145 -2.64 -9.11 -13.94
CA ASP A 145 -1.20 -9.13 -13.63
C ASP A 145 -0.88 -8.89 -12.15
N ALA A 146 -1.74 -8.15 -11.43
CA ALA A 146 -1.75 -8.07 -9.98
C ALA A 146 -3.19 -7.80 -9.48
N ALA A 147 -3.32 -7.66 -8.15
CA ALA A 147 -4.55 -7.30 -7.45
C ALA A 147 -4.26 -6.37 -6.27
N ILE A 148 -5.18 -5.46 -5.98
CA ILE A 148 -5.27 -4.70 -4.72
C ILE A 148 -6.71 -4.80 -4.18
N PHE A 149 -6.85 -4.66 -2.86
CA PHE A 149 -8.11 -4.89 -2.15
C PHE A 149 -8.60 -3.63 -1.43
N ALA A 150 -9.92 -3.42 -1.44
CA ALA A 150 -10.65 -2.46 -0.62
C ALA A 150 -12.13 -2.85 -0.61
N ASP A 151 -12.89 -2.38 0.38
CA ASP A 151 -14.35 -2.33 0.36
C ASP A 151 -14.77 -1.18 -0.57
N VAL A 152 -15.31 -1.47 -1.77
CA VAL A 152 -15.66 -0.43 -2.77
C VAL A 152 -17.15 -0.11 -2.88
N ASP A 153 -18.02 -0.91 -2.25
CA ASP A 153 -19.47 -0.69 -2.22
C ASP A 153 -20.08 -0.55 -0.80
N ASN A 154 -19.23 -0.53 0.24
CA ASN A 154 -19.54 -0.32 1.66
C ASN A 154 -20.43 -1.42 2.28
N ASP A 155 -20.39 -2.65 1.76
CA ASP A 155 -21.08 -3.81 2.35
C ASP A 155 -20.31 -4.40 3.55
N GLY A 156 -18.97 -4.24 3.58
CA GLY A 156 -18.08 -4.63 4.67
C GLY A 156 -17.15 -5.81 4.39
N ASP A 157 -17.05 -6.30 3.14
CA ASP A 157 -16.04 -7.27 2.73
C ASP A 157 -14.82 -6.63 2.01
N LEU A 158 -14.04 -7.41 1.25
CA LEU A 158 -12.96 -6.91 0.40
C LEU A 158 -13.18 -7.30 -1.07
N ASP A 159 -13.40 -6.29 -1.90
CA ASP A 159 -13.42 -6.34 -3.35
C ASP A 159 -12.01 -6.35 -3.95
N ILE A 160 -11.92 -6.59 -5.26
CA ILE A 160 -10.64 -6.67 -5.98
C ILE A 160 -10.62 -5.75 -7.20
N PHE A 161 -9.75 -4.74 -7.18
CA PHE A 161 -9.26 -4.13 -8.42
C PHE A 161 -8.07 -4.93 -8.95
N THR A 162 -8.12 -5.26 -10.23
CA THR A 162 -7.06 -6.01 -10.93
C THR A 162 -6.59 -5.28 -12.18
N ASN A 163 -5.29 -5.14 -12.31
CA ASN A 163 -4.65 -4.47 -13.45
C ASN A 163 -4.22 -5.44 -14.56
N VAL A 164 -4.09 -4.90 -15.77
CA VAL A 164 -3.41 -5.52 -16.90
C VAL A 164 -2.09 -4.78 -17.16
N TYR A 165 -1.00 -5.53 -17.29
CA TYR A 165 0.33 -5.02 -17.61
C TYR A 165 0.89 -5.75 -18.84
N GLN A 166 1.47 -4.99 -19.76
CA GLN A 166 2.03 -5.52 -21.01
C GLN A 166 3.44 -4.96 -21.20
N HIS A 167 4.45 -5.76 -20.86
CA HIS A 167 5.84 -5.35 -20.93
C HIS A 167 6.35 -5.38 -22.37
N ARG A 168 6.20 -4.23 -23.05
CA ARG A 168 6.52 -3.98 -24.48
C ARG A 168 5.43 -4.50 -25.41
N SER A 169 5.42 -3.97 -26.63
CA SER A 169 4.31 -4.15 -27.58
C SER A 169 4.23 -5.59 -28.10
N TYR A 170 3.23 -6.32 -27.63
CA TYR A 170 2.75 -7.58 -28.17
C TYR A 170 1.28 -7.36 -28.62
N ASP A 171 0.88 -7.91 -29.76
CA ASP A 171 -0.48 -7.73 -30.34
C ASP A 171 -1.58 -8.53 -29.59
N LEU A 172 -1.60 -8.44 -28.25
CA LEU A 172 -2.42 -9.26 -27.36
C LEU A 172 -3.53 -8.43 -26.69
N ASP A 173 -4.61 -8.19 -27.42
CA ASP A 173 -5.86 -7.61 -26.88
C ASP A 173 -6.63 -8.69 -26.07
N TYR A 174 -6.14 -8.94 -24.85
CA TYR A 174 -6.65 -9.97 -23.94
C TYR A 174 -7.24 -9.42 -22.63
N GLY A 175 -7.31 -8.11 -22.47
CA GLY A 175 -7.97 -7.46 -21.34
C GLY A 175 -7.65 -5.99 -21.18
N THR A 176 -8.46 -5.33 -20.35
CA THR A 176 -8.12 -4.08 -19.65
C THR A 176 -8.29 -4.36 -18.16
N ASN A 177 -8.04 -3.37 -17.30
CA ASN A 177 -8.26 -3.51 -15.85
C ASN A 177 -9.71 -3.96 -15.54
N ASP A 178 -9.91 -4.80 -14.53
CA ASP A 178 -11.24 -5.24 -14.05
C ASP A 178 -11.40 -4.87 -12.57
N LEU A 179 -12.63 -4.52 -12.20
CA LEU A 179 -13.10 -4.53 -10.82
C LEU A 179 -14.00 -5.76 -10.61
N LEU A 180 -13.77 -6.50 -9.52
CA LEU A 180 -14.57 -7.65 -9.13
C LEU A 180 -15.12 -7.41 -7.72
N LEU A 181 -16.44 -7.48 -7.60
CA LEU A 181 -17.12 -7.44 -6.31
C LEU A 181 -17.13 -8.82 -5.66
N ASN A 182 -17.06 -8.89 -4.34
CA ASN A 182 -17.10 -10.13 -3.55
C ASN A 182 -18.56 -10.44 -3.08
N ASP A 183 -18.75 -11.40 -2.17
CA ASP A 183 -20.06 -11.76 -1.58
C ASP A 183 -20.00 -12.12 -0.08
N GLY A 184 -18.93 -11.67 0.59
CA GLY A 184 -18.55 -12.01 1.96
C GLY A 184 -17.97 -13.41 2.12
N SER A 185 -17.79 -14.18 1.04
CA SER A 185 -17.31 -15.57 1.09
C SER A 185 -16.24 -15.92 0.04
N ALA A 186 -15.52 -14.92 -0.45
CA ALA A 186 -14.51 -15.02 -1.50
C ALA A 186 -15.04 -15.58 -2.84
N HIS A 187 -16.31 -15.30 -3.19
CA HIS A 187 -16.87 -15.57 -4.52
C HIS A 187 -17.05 -14.27 -5.31
N PHE A 188 -16.14 -14.05 -6.26
CA PHE A 188 -15.99 -12.80 -6.99
C PHE A 188 -16.82 -12.74 -8.29
N SER A 189 -17.44 -11.59 -8.54
CA SER A 189 -18.22 -11.27 -9.75
C SER A 189 -17.75 -9.95 -10.38
N LEU A 190 -17.59 -9.90 -11.70
CA LEU A 190 -17.21 -8.66 -12.40
C LEU A 190 -18.22 -7.53 -12.14
N ALA A 191 -17.72 -6.37 -11.71
CA ALA A 191 -18.54 -5.25 -11.28
C ALA A 191 -19.42 -4.71 -12.44
N PRO A 192 -20.74 -4.56 -12.22
CA PRO A 192 -21.68 -4.24 -13.29
C PRO A 192 -21.49 -2.80 -13.78
N ASN A 193 -21.14 -2.65 -15.06
CA ASN A 193 -20.88 -1.37 -15.74
C ASN A 193 -19.62 -0.60 -15.26
N SER A 194 -18.62 -1.29 -14.70
CA SER A 194 -17.33 -0.68 -14.36
C SER A 194 -16.72 0.12 -15.52
N PRO A 195 -16.18 1.34 -15.31
CA PRO A 195 -15.62 2.16 -16.38
C PRO A 195 -14.42 1.49 -17.05
N PHE A 196 -13.64 0.73 -16.28
CA PHE A 196 -12.45 0.01 -16.75
C PHE A 196 -12.77 -0.99 -17.88
N HIS A 197 -14.03 -1.47 -17.97
CA HIS A 197 -14.50 -2.33 -19.05
C HIS A 197 -14.67 -1.63 -20.41
N LEU A 198 -14.74 -0.30 -20.44
CA LEU A 198 -15.05 0.54 -21.60
C LEU A 198 -13.86 1.38 -22.08
N GLU A 199 -12.77 1.39 -21.31
CA GLU A 199 -11.57 2.18 -21.54
C GLU A 199 -10.63 1.52 -22.57
N PRO A 200 -9.70 2.29 -23.17
CA PRO A 200 -8.63 1.71 -23.98
C PRO A 200 -7.70 0.83 -23.10
N ILE A 201 -6.85 0.03 -23.75
CA ILE A 201 -5.80 -0.74 -23.05
C ILE A 201 -4.79 0.24 -22.44
N TYR A 202 -5.03 0.60 -21.18
CA TYR A 202 -4.04 1.20 -20.31
C TYR A 202 -3.10 0.10 -19.82
N ASN A 203 -1.80 0.40 -19.89
CA ASN A 203 -0.75 -0.47 -19.37
C ASN A 203 -0.50 -0.03 -17.93
N THR A 204 -1.13 -0.72 -16.98
CA THR A 204 -1.20 -0.29 -15.58
C THR A 204 -0.23 -1.13 -14.74
N PRO A 205 0.99 -0.65 -14.44
CA PRO A 205 1.92 -1.36 -13.55
C PRO A 205 1.51 -1.28 -12.07
N ALA A 206 0.83 -0.21 -11.63
CA ALA A 206 0.44 -0.02 -10.23
C ALA A 206 -0.83 0.82 -10.07
N ALA A 207 -1.55 0.60 -8.97
CA ALA A 207 -2.65 1.44 -8.51
C ALA A 207 -2.68 1.45 -6.98
N VAL A 208 -3.38 2.40 -6.38
CA VAL A 208 -3.60 2.52 -4.94
C VAL A 208 -5.02 3.03 -4.66
N PHE A 209 -5.70 2.37 -3.72
CA PHE A 209 -6.98 2.84 -3.18
C PHE A 209 -6.75 3.95 -2.15
N VAL A 210 -7.59 4.97 -2.15
CA VAL A 210 -7.44 6.19 -1.34
C VAL A 210 -8.82 6.84 -1.16
N ASP A 211 -9.11 7.51 -0.05
CA ASP A 211 -10.21 8.50 0.02
C ASP A 211 -9.55 9.88 -0.18
N TYR A 212 -9.71 10.49 -1.36
CA TYR A 212 -9.00 11.73 -1.70
C TYR A 212 -9.83 12.99 -1.45
N ASP A 213 -11.16 12.89 -1.35
CA ASP A 213 -12.04 14.04 -1.10
C ASP A 213 -12.82 14.02 0.23
N ASN A 214 -12.56 12.98 1.05
CA ASN A 214 -13.12 12.75 2.37
C ASN A 214 -14.65 12.56 2.38
N ASP A 215 -15.23 11.94 1.34
CA ASP A 215 -16.65 11.55 1.31
C ASP A 215 -16.93 10.13 1.85
N SER A 216 -15.88 9.36 2.17
CA SER A 216 -15.92 7.97 2.64
C SER A 216 -16.38 6.91 1.63
N ALA A 217 -16.46 7.23 0.34
CA ALA A 217 -16.28 6.23 -0.72
C ALA A 217 -14.78 6.06 -0.99
N ILE A 218 -14.33 4.85 -1.35
CA ILE A 218 -12.94 4.64 -1.72
C ILE A 218 -12.72 4.97 -3.21
N ASP A 219 -11.78 5.87 -3.46
CA ASP A 219 -11.31 6.28 -4.77
C ASP A 219 -10.11 5.42 -5.21
N LEU A 220 -9.75 5.50 -6.50
CA LEU A 220 -8.65 4.74 -7.08
C LEU A 220 -7.71 5.65 -7.87
N PHE A 221 -6.44 5.72 -7.45
CA PHE A 221 -5.38 6.35 -8.21
C PHE A 221 -4.57 5.28 -8.98
N ILE A 222 -4.49 5.43 -10.31
CA ILE A 222 -3.83 4.50 -11.22
C ILE A 222 -2.57 5.14 -11.81
N GLY A 223 -1.42 4.54 -11.50
CA GLY A 223 -0.14 4.86 -12.12
C GLY A 223 0.04 4.11 -13.43
N ASN A 224 0.24 4.84 -14.54
CA ASN A 224 0.26 4.26 -15.89
C ASN A 224 1.65 4.20 -16.53
N TRP A 225 1.73 3.37 -17.58
CA TRP A 225 2.88 3.20 -18.46
C TRP A 225 2.52 3.56 -19.92
N TYR A 226 3.43 3.30 -20.85
CA TYR A 226 3.15 3.41 -22.29
C TYR A 226 1.94 2.58 -22.70
N LYS A 227 1.07 3.16 -23.53
CA LYS A 227 0.07 2.41 -24.29
C LYS A 227 0.75 1.43 -25.26
N PRO A 228 0.06 0.41 -25.82
CA PRO A 228 0.65 -0.54 -26.76
C PRO A 228 1.30 0.09 -28.01
N ASP A 229 0.88 1.30 -28.42
CA ASP A 229 1.46 2.08 -29.52
C ASP A 229 2.74 2.85 -29.15
N SER A 230 3.24 2.67 -27.92
CA SER A 230 4.40 3.38 -27.33
C SER A 230 4.21 4.88 -27.11
N THR A 231 2.98 5.40 -27.14
CA THR A 231 2.68 6.75 -26.60
C THR A 231 2.63 6.73 -25.08
N LEU A 232 2.98 7.87 -24.46
CA LEU A 232 2.85 8.06 -23.01
C LEU A 232 1.38 8.06 -22.59
N THR A 233 1.13 7.81 -21.31
CA THR A 233 -0.19 7.88 -20.71
C THR A 233 -0.13 8.80 -19.50
N GLN A 234 -1.19 9.56 -19.30
CA GLN A 234 -1.49 10.24 -18.05
C GLN A 234 -1.79 9.21 -16.95
N ASP A 235 -1.36 9.46 -15.72
CA ASP A 235 -1.93 8.74 -14.57
C ASP A 235 -3.41 9.09 -14.44
N GLN A 236 -4.24 8.24 -13.85
CA GLN A 236 -5.69 8.44 -13.80
C GLN A 236 -6.20 8.40 -12.36
N LEU A 237 -7.17 9.25 -12.04
CA LEU A 237 -7.87 9.29 -10.76
C LEU A 237 -9.35 9.01 -10.98
N TYR A 238 -9.89 8.02 -10.27
CA TYR A 238 -11.29 7.65 -10.33
C TYR A 238 -11.94 7.89 -8.98
N ARG A 239 -12.98 8.72 -8.94
CA ARG A 239 -13.79 8.86 -7.73
C ARG A 239 -14.68 7.63 -7.56
N GLY A 240 -14.75 7.09 -6.34
CA GLY A 240 -15.72 6.06 -5.97
C GLY A 240 -17.15 6.62 -5.89
N GLY A 241 -18.14 5.75 -6.13
CA GLY A 241 -19.55 6.03 -5.83
C GLY A 241 -19.97 5.54 -4.44
N GLY A 242 -19.14 4.72 -3.78
CA GLY A 242 -19.48 4.01 -2.56
C GLY A 242 -20.54 2.92 -2.77
N ASP A 243 -20.75 2.51 -4.02
CA ASP A 243 -21.70 1.50 -4.50
C ASP A 243 -21.07 0.58 -5.58
N GLY A 244 -19.73 0.46 -5.58
CA GLY A 244 -18.95 -0.27 -6.57
C GLY A 244 -18.84 0.43 -7.94
N SER A 245 -19.49 1.58 -8.12
CA SER A 245 -19.29 2.43 -9.29
C SER A 245 -18.06 3.34 -9.14
N PHE A 246 -17.45 3.67 -10.28
CA PHE A 246 -16.30 4.58 -10.36
C PHE A 246 -16.51 5.58 -11.50
N THR A 247 -16.07 6.82 -11.32
CA THR A 247 -16.08 7.88 -12.34
C THR A 247 -14.66 8.39 -12.54
N ASN A 248 -14.14 8.40 -13.78
CA ASN A 248 -12.85 9.01 -14.10
C ASN A 248 -12.92 10.54 -13.88
N SER A 249 -12.22 11.01 -12.86
CA SER A 249 -12.23 12.39 -12.38
C SER A 249 -10.97 13.17 -12.78
N THR A 250 -10.02 12.55 -13.46
CA THR A 250 -8.64 13.07 -13.65
C THR A 250 -8.56 14.49 -14.22
N VAL A 251 -9.47 14.87 -15.14
CA VAL A 251 -9.39 16.13 -15.89
C VAL A 251 -9.70 17.34 -15.01
N GLY A 252 -8.75 18.27 -14.90
CA GLY A 252 -8.85 19.47 -14.08
C GLY A 252 -8.40 19.29 -12.62
N THR A 253 -7.82 18.14 -12.27
CA THR A 253 -7.31 17.86 -10.91
C THR A 253 -5.87 18.31 -10.70
N GLY A 254 -5.10 18.57 -11.77
CA GLY A 254 -3.66 18.83 -11.68
C GLY A 254 -2.80 17.56 -11.86
N ILE A 255 -3.38 16.38 -11.68
CA ILE A 255 -2.78 15.10 -12.13
C ILE A 255 -2.65 15.10 -13.66
N ASP A 256 -3.59 15.75 -14.36
CA ASP A 256 -3.69 15.80 -15.81
C ASP A 256 -2.65 16.69 -16.53
N GLU A 257 -1.76 17.37 -15.79
CA GLU A 257 -0.74 18.25 -16.37
C GLU A 257 0.42 17.52 -17.09
N VAL A 258 0.68 16.24 -16.79
CA VAL A 258 1.90 15.53 -17.24
C VAL A 258 1.63 14.10 -17.70
N ASP A 259 1.80 13.85 -19.00
CA ASP A 259 1.98 12.50 -19.55
C ASP A 259 3.38 11.95 -19.20
N THR A 260 3.47 10.75 -18.60
CA THR A 260 4.75 10.12 -18.27
C THR A 260 4.60 8.59 -18.14
N CYS A 261 5.50 7.92 -17.40
CA CYS A 261 5.42 6.50 -17.04
C CYS A 261 5.97 6.27 -15.62
N VAL A 262 5.21 5.58 -14.76
CA VAL A 262 5.59 5.21 -13.38
C VAL A 262 5.57 3.70 -13.17
N TYR A 263 6.41 3.14 -12.29
CA TYR A 263 6.30 1.72 -11.92
C TYR A 263 5.52 1.48 -10.62
N ALA A 264 5.29 2.53 -9.83
CA ALA A 264 4.58 2.44 -8.56
C ALA A 264 3.82 3.73 -8.27
N VAL A 265 2.82 3.61 -7.40
CA VAL A 265 2.14 4.73 -6.75
C VAL A 265 1.97 4.43 -5.26
N ALA A 266 1.82 5.46 -4.46
CA ALA A 266 1.46 5.37 -3.04
C ALA A 266 0.55 6.56 -2.67
N ALA A 267 -0.26 6.40 -1.62
CA ALA A 267 -1.11 7.44 -1.06
C ALA A 267 -0.90 7.50 0.46
N PHE A 268 -0.65 8.69 1.00
CA PHE A 268 -0.52 8.96 2.44
C PHE A 268 -0.59 10.46 2.73
N ASP A 269 -1.01 10.85 3.93
CA ASP A 269 -0.89 12.24 4.39
C ASP A 269 0.59 12.54 4.67
N SER A 270 1.22 13.31 3.78
CA SER A 270 2.67 13.53 3.84
C SER A 270 3.07 14.80 4.57
N ASN A 271 2.09 15.60 5.01
CA ASN A 271 2.30 16.93 5.61
C ASN A 271 1.52 17.16 6.92
N GLY A 272 0.61 16.26 7.29
CA GLY A 272 -0.17 16.25 8.52
C GLY A 272 -1.42 17.13 8.51
N ASP A 273 -1.95 17.50 7.35
CA ASP A 273 -3.17 18.34 7.25
C ASP A 273 -4.50 17.55 7.21
N GLY A 274 -4.43 16.21 7.23
CA GLY A 274 -5.57 15.30 7.31
C GLY A 274 -6.12 14.87 5.95
N LYS A 275 -5.34 15.01 4.86
CA LYS A 275 -5.70 14.58 3.50
C LYS A 275 -4.66 13.63 2.95
N MET A 276 -5.07 12.72 2.06
CA MET A 276 -4.13 11.82 1.39
C MET A 276 -3.50 12.51 0.18
N ASP A 277 -2.16 12.63 0.21
CA ASP A 277 -1.31 13.07 -0.91
C ASP A 277 -0.95 11.87 -1.79
N LEU A 278 -0.67 12.08 -3.08
CA LEU A 278 -0.38 11.02 -4.04
C LEU A 278 1.07 11.07 -4.54
N PHE A 279 1.78 9.94 -4.44
CA PHE A 279 3.18 9.79 -4.86
C PHE A 279 3.24 8.94 -6.12
N ALA A 280 3.90 9.45 -7.16
CA ALA A 280 3.96 8.82 -8.48
C ALA A 280 5.40 8.85 -9.06
N PRO A 281 6.34 8.08 -8.47
CA PRO A 281 7.74 8.03 -8.90
C PRO A 281 7.92 7.45 -10.32
N PRO A 282 8.62 8.15 -11.24
CA PRO A 282 8.90 7.64 -12.56
C PRO A 282 9.99 6.55 -12.55
N TYR A 283 10.01 5.78 -13.63
CA TYR A 283 11.20 5.03 -14.03
C TYR A 283 11.83 5.72 -15.25
N SER A 284 12.83 6.56 -14.99
CA SER A 284 13.33 7.56 -15.94
C SER A 284 14.09 7.03 -17.16
N ARG A 285 14.40 5.72 -17.23
CA ARG A 285 14.86 5.09 -18.48
C ARG A 285 13.76 5.08 -19.56
N THR A 286 12.51 5.29 -19.17
CA THR A 286 11.34 5.41 -20.06
C THR A 286 11.16 6.85 -20.56
N VAL A 287 11.26 7.83 -19.65
CA VAL A 287 11.24 9.26 -20.00
C VAL A 287 12.47 9.94 -19.40
N PHE A 288 13.45 10.19 -20.27
CA PHE A 288 14.74 10.77 -19.88
C PHE A 288 14.56 12.17 -19.29
N GLY A 289 14.92 12.32 -18.02
CA GLY A 289 14.81 13.59 -17.30
C GLY A 289 13.52 13.78 -16.49
N SER A 290 12.61 12.78 -16.45
CA SER A 290 11.47 12.83 -15.53
C SER A 290 11.91 12.93 -14.07
N ILE A 291 11.27 13.85 -13.36
CA ILE A 291 11.37 14.04 -11.91
C ILE A 291 10.31 13.19 -11.19
N PRO A 292 10.51 12.82 -9.92
CA PRO A 292 9.42 12.31 -9.09
C PRO A 292 8.27 13.32 -9.04
N ARG A 293 7.06 12.82 -8.85
CA ARG A 293 5.89 13.65 -8.57
C ARG A 293 5.33 13.29 -7.20
N GLN A 294 5.06 14.33 -6.43
CA GLN A 294 4.26 14.30 -5.22
C GLN A 294 3.16 15.33 -5.44
N TYR A 295 1.95 14.83 -5.52
CA TYR A 295 0.72 15.59 -5.66
C TYR A 295 0.18 15.84 -4.26
N GLN A 296 0.42 17.04 -3.70
CA GLN A 296 -0.20 17.44 -2.45
C GLN A 296 -1.68 17.74 -2.69
N ASN A 297 -2.56 17.24 -1.83
CA ASN A 297 -4.00 17.41 -1.93
C ASN A 297 -4.41 18.80 -1.42
N ASP A 298 -4.95 19.66 -2.28
CA ASP A 298 -5.34 21.01 -1.89
C ASP A 298 -6.63 21.03 -1.04
N GLY A 299 -7.44 19.96 -1.08
CA GLY A 299 -8.67 19.79 -0.29
C GLY A 299 -9.94 20.32 -0.97
N ASP A 300 -9.86 20.64 -2.26
CA ASP A 300 -11.00 21.05 -3.11
C ASP A 300 -11.16 20.16 -4.36
N GLN A 301 -10.69 18.91 -4.25
CA GLN A 301 -10.58 17.91 -5.33
C GLN A 301 -9.49 18.22 -6.38
N THR A 302 -8.59 19.18 -6.11
CA THR A 302 -7.38 19.43 -6.90
C THR A 302 -6.09 19.11 -6.14
N PHE A 303 -4.98 18.99 -6.88
CA PHE A 303 -3.66 18.65 -6.38
C PHE A 303 -2.57 19.55 -6.96
N THR A 304 -1.64 19.98 -6.10
CA THR A 304 -0.45 20.75 -6.47
C THR A 304 0.80 19.86 -6.46
N GLN A 305 1.64 19.96 -7.49
CA GLN A 305 2.94 19.26 -7.52
C GLN A 305 3.98 19.97 -6.63
N VAL A 306 4.42 19.30 -5.55
CA VAL A 306 5.26 19.92 -4.49
C VAL A 306 6.65 19.30 -4.33
N GLN A 307 7.05 18.32 -5.15
CA GLN A 307 8.31 17.57 -5.01
C GLN A 307 9.61 18.41 -4.87
N ALA A 308 9.60 19.66 -5.34
CA ALA A 308 10.74 20.58 -5.26
C ALA A 308 10.79 21.38 -3.95
N THR A 309 9.65 21.61 -3.29
CA THR A 309 9.55 22.28 -1.98
C THR A 309 9.67 21.29 -0.82
N THR A 310 9.19 20.06 -1.00
CA THR A 310 9.33 18.94 -0.05
C THR A 310 10.69 18.23 -0.16
N HIS A 311 11.53 18.67 -1.10
CA HIS A 311 12.82 18.06 -1.45
C HIS A 311 12.77 16.62 -2.01
N TYR A 312 11.59 16.04 -2.26
CA TYR A 312 11.44 14.69 -2.83
C TYR A 312 12.19 14.47 -4.16
N ASP A 313 12.45 15.56 -4.92
CA ASP A 313 13.23 15.55 -6.16
C ASP A 313 14.74 15.74 -6.01
N GLN A 314 15.29 15.95 -4.79
CA GLN A 314 16.72 16.17 -4.60
C GLN A 314 17.56 14.95 -4.97
N TYR A 315 17.20 13.75 -4.47
CA TYR A 315 17.99 12.56 -4.72
C TYR A 315 17.65 11.89 -6.05
N ARG A 316 18.69 11.67 -6.85
CA ARG A 316 18.62 11.35 -8.28
C ARG A 316 19.75 10.38 -8.63
N GLY A 317 19.41 9.29 -9.32
CA GLY A 317 20.35 8.37 -9.96
C GLY A 317 20.72 8.82 -11.38
N ILE A 318 20.87 7.85 -12.29
CA ILE A 318 21.60 8.02 -13.57
C ILE A 318 21.18 9.25 -14.36
N PHE A 319 22.15 10.09 -14.70
CA PHE A 319 21.97 11.34 -15.46
C PHE A 319 21.07 12.37 -14.76
N GLY A 320 21.01 12.37 -13.43
CA GLY A 320 20.23 13.34 -12.65
C GLY A 320 18.72 13.06 -12.67
N GLN A 321 18.34 11.80 -12.78
CA GLN A 321 16.96 11.32 -12.88
C GLN A 321 16.58 10.44 -11.68
N LYS A 322 15.32 10.41 -11.25
CA LYS A 322 14.90 9.45 -10.21
C LYS A 322 14.38 8.15 -10.83
N VAL A 323 14.73 7.03 -10.19
CA VAL A 323 14.34 5.68 -10.60
C VAL A 323 13.90 4.95 -9.34
N SER A 324 12.59 4.78 -9.17
CA SER A 324 12.00 4.04 -8.05
C SER A 324 10.93 3.06 -8.55
N PHE A 325 10.82 1.93 -7.86
CA PHE A 325 9.87 0.84 -8.04
C PHE A 325 8.83 0.79 -6.91
N GLY A 326 8.83 1.76 -6.00
CA GLY A 326 7.93 1.79 -4.86
C GLY A 326 8.29 2.84 -3.83
N SER A 327 7.28 3.44 -3.22
CA SER A 327 7.35 4.01 -1.89
C SER A 327 6.46 3.16 -0.99
N MET A 328 6.95 2.78 0.18
CA MET A 328 6.20 2.04 1.20
C MET A 328 6.03 2.94 2.43
N PRO A 329 4.90 3.66 2.54
CA PRO A 329 4.62 4.54 3.68
C PRO A 329 4.56 3.76 4.99
N ARG A 330 5.25 4.31 5.99
CA ARG A 330 5.21 3.94 7.41
C ARG A 330 6.15 4.84 8.19
N ASP A 331 5.68 5.46 9.27
CA ASP A 331 6.51 5.97 10.37
C ASP A 331 7.61 4.93 10.76
N TYR A 332 8.86 5.20 10.35
CA TYR A 332 10.00 4.29 10.53
C TYR A 332 10.88 4.69 11.73
N ASP A 333 10.70 5.88 12.32
CA ASP A 333 11.51 6.41 13.44
C ASP A 333 10.73 6.59 14.76
N ASN A 334 9.41 6.61 14.70
CA ASN A 334 8.43 6.73 15.78
C ASN A 334 8.28 8.14 16.36
N ASP A 335 8.54 9.21 15.59
CA ASP A 335 8.23 10.59 15.99
C ASP A 335 6.78 11.01 15.73
N GLY A 336 6.11 10.39 14.76
CA GLY A 336 4.68 10.53 14.48
C GLY A 336 4.30 11.25 13.18
N ASP A 337 5.22 11.53 12.26
CA ASP A 337 4.88 11.74 10.84
C ASP A 337 5.22 10.53 9.95
N GLU A 338 4.70 10.51 8.73
CA GLU A 338 4.77 9.33 7.85
C GLU A 338 6.02 9.37 6.96
N ASP A 339 7.07 8.70 7.44
CA ASP A 339 8.23 8.23 6.67
C ASP A 339 7.81 7.29 5.51
N PHE A 340 8.73 6.97 4.59
CA PHE A 340 8.54 5.84 3.66
C PHE A 340 9.84 5.12 3.29
N PHE A 341 9.76 3.82 3.05
CA PHE A 341 10.87 3.07 2.43
C PHE A 341 10.77 3.18 0.90
N GLU A 342 11.76 3.82 0.28
CA GLU A 342 11.84 3.97 -1.18
C GLU A 342 12.64 2.83 -1.81
N ILE A 343 12.04 2.14 -2.77
CA ILE A 343 12.64 1.04 -3.53
C ILE A 343 13.35 1.62 -4.76
N MET A 344 14.60 2.06 -4.58
CA MET A 344 15.40 2.61 -5.67
C MET A 344 16.02 1.52 -6.54
N THR A 345 16.06 1.71 -7.86
CA THR A 345 16.74 0.78 -8.78
C THR A 345 17.65 1.54 -9.75
N HIS A 346 18.64 0.84 -10.32
CA HIS A 346 19.62 1.39 -11.26
C HIS A 346 20.35 2.67 -10.79
N GLY A 347 21.30 2.51 -9.86
CA GLY A 347 22.34 3.52 -9.65
C GLY A 347 23.23 3.74 -10.88
N GLU A 348 24.07 4.79 -10.83
CA GLU A 348 25.11 5.01 -11.83
C GLU A 348 26.07 3.81 -11.86
N GLY A 349 26.27 3.27 -13.07
CA GLY A 349 26.84 1.93 -13.30
C GLY A 349 28.34 1.79 -13.06
N ASP A 350 28.95 2.74 -12.37
CA ASP A 350 30.31 2.65 -11.81
C ASP A 350 30.32 2.34 -10.30
N GLY A 351 29.14 2.28 -9.67
CA GLY A 351 28.98 2.06 -8.23
C GLY A 351 29.19 3.29 -7.35
N ALA A 352 29.50 4.47 -7.93
CA ALA A 352 29.84 5.67 -7.17
C ALA A 352 28.63 6.43 -6.60
N SER A 353 27.43 6.19 -7.13
CA SER A 353 26.22 6.99 -6.82
C SER A 353 25.51 6.62 -5.51
N GLY A 354 25.72 5.41 -4.97
CA GLY A 354 25.10 4.97 -3.70
C GLY A 354 23.57 4.83 -3.71
N VAL A 355 22.95 4.73 -4.90
CA VAL A 355 21.48 4.65 -5.08
C VAL A 355 20.98 3.29 -4.59
N HIS A 356 20.68 3.22 -3.29
CA HIS A 356 20.16 2.03 -2.61
C HIS A 356 18.72 2.28 -2.17
N SER A 357 17.90 1.21 -2.13
CA SER A 357 16.62 1.26 -1.44
C SER A 357 16.83 1.58 0.04
N THR A 358 16.09 2.56 0.56
CA THR A 358 16.39 3.21 1.83
C THR A 358 15.13 3.77 2.48
N VAL A 359 15.19 4.00 3.80
CA VAL A 359 14.17 4.85 4.45
C VAL A 359 14.42 6.29 4.05
N VAL A 360 13.36 6.94 3.57
CA VAL A 360 13.25 8.37 3.41
C VAL A 360 12.54 8.87 4.66
N THR A 361 13.24 9.65 5.47
CA THR A 361 12.63 10.31 6.62
C THR A 361 11.82 11.50 6.17
N ASN A 362 10.73 11.78 6.86
CA ASN A 362 9.99 13.03 6.77
C ASN A 362 10.42 13.98 7.92
N ASP A 363 9.93 15.23 7.91
CA ASP A 363 10.09 16.29 8.94
C ASP A 363 9.08 17.39 8.59
N GLY A 364 7.80 17.12 8.83
CA GLY A 364 6.70 18.04 8.52
C GLY A 364 6.54 18.35 7.02
N GLY A 365 6.73 17.36 6.16
CA GLY A 365 6.67 17.47 4.70
C GLY A 365 8.02 17.76 4.02
N ILE A 366 9.15 17.62 4.72
CA ILE A 366 10.51 17.84 4.17
C ILE A 366 11.31 16.53 4.21
N PHE A 367 11.61 15.96 3.05
CA PHE A 367 12.22 14.63 2.96
C PHE A 367 13.75 14.62 3.02
N SER A 368 14.29 13.57 3.65
CA SER A 368 15.72 13.25 3.72
C SER A 368 15.97 11.74 3.57
N TRP A 369 17.11 11.29 3.04
CA TRP A 369 17.37 9.86 2.79
C TRP A 369 18.38 9.29 3.79
N ASP A 370 17.97 8.34 4.63
CA ASP A 370 18.84 7.65 5.60
C ASP A 370 19.45 6.37 5.01
N PHE A 371 20.39 6.55 4.08
CA PHE A 371 21.19 5.45 3.50
C PHE A 371 22.01 4.66 4.53
N GLY A 372 22.11 5.12 5.78
CA GLY A 372 22.79 4.43 6.88
C GLY A 372 21.91 3.43 7.63
N ARG A 373 20.60 3.62 7.63
CA ARG A 373 19.62 2.82 8.39
C ARG A 373 19.67 1.33 8.03
N VAL A 374 19.66 1.03 6.73
CA VAL A 374 19.64 -0.34 6.18
C VAL A 374 21.07 -0.89 6.09
N SER A 375 21.77 -0.90 7.23
CA SER A 375 23.14 -1.38 7.33
C SER A 375 23.21 -2.90 7.48
N GLY A 376 24.15 -3.54 6.76
CA GLY A 376 24.34 -4.99 6.80
C GLY A 376 25.12 -5.58 5.61
N ARG A 377 25.08 -4.90 4.45
CA ARG A 377 25.93 -5.21 3.28
C ARG A 377 27.20 -4.36 3.32
N SER A 378 28.32 -4.91 2.86
CA SER A 378 29.57 -4.16 2.71
C SER A 378 29.59 -3.38 1.39
N ALA A 379 30.42 -2.34 1.31
CA ALA A 379 30.70 -1.62 0.05
C ALA A 379 31.50 -2.47 -0.98
N GLU A 380 31.73 -3.76 -0.69
CA GLU A 380 32.38 -4.74 -1.57
C GLU A 380 31.39 -5.85 -2.01
N ASP A 381 30.09 -5.72 -1.72
CA ASP A 381 29.05 -6.69 -2.12
C ASP A 381 28.90 -6.72 -3.66
N PRO A 382 29.22 -7.84 -4.35
CA PRO A 382 29.22 -7.90 -5.80
C PRO A 382 27.82 -7.87 -6.43
N ASP A 383 26.74 -8.11 -5.67
CA ASP A 383 25.36 -7.98 -6.17
C ASP A 383 24.97 -6.52 -6.49
N LEU A 384 25.77 -5.53 -6.07
CA LEU A 384 25.54 -4.12 -6.38
C LEU A 384 25.63 -3.81 -7.89
N SER A 385 26.35 -4.62 -8.67
CA SER A 385 26.51 -4.39 -10.11
C SER A 385 25.46 -5.13 -10.95
N HIS A 386 24.28 -4.52 -11.10
CA HIS A 386 23.15 -4.99 -11.92
C HIS A 386 22.64 -6.41 -11.56
N HIS A 387 21.51 -6.52 -10.86
CA HIS A 387 20.32 -7.24 -11.36
C HIS A 387 19.12 -7.05 -10.42
N GLY A 388 18.08 -6.42 -10.96
CA GLY A 388 16.68 -6.48 -10.54
C GLY A 388 15.84 -6.64 -11.79
#